data_AF-A0A9E3G8D9-F1
#
_entry.id   AF-A0A9E3G8D9-F1
#
_cell.length_a   1.000
_cell.length_b   1.000
_cell.length_c   1.000
_cell.angle_alpha   90.00
_cell.angle_beta   90.00
_cell.angle_gamma   90.00
#
_symmetry.space_group_name_H-M   'P 1'
#
loop_
_entity.id
_entity.type
_entity.pdbx_description
1 polymer ?
#
loop_
_entity_poly.entity_id
_entity_poly.type
_entity_poly.pdbx_seq_one_letter_code
_entity_poly.pdbx_strand_id
1 'polypeptide(L)'
;MNHVDLLPVPPMDTATDPVHSASDLRQRWRALMGPLGFDQRLLWFGFVGTDRRLIKALSQIAMNPRPKGRILKNLMSALRTTLDDFQPGVTVAFLLTGPGRGPISQADRIWAKSLADMAERFAVPL
;
A
#
# COMPACT_ATOMS: atom_id res chain seq x y z
N MET A 1 15.16 4.85 23.34
CA MET A 1 14.29 3.70 23.67
C MET A 1 13.23 3.58 22.58
N ASN A 2 13.25 2.46 21.86
CA ASN A 2 12.47 2.24 20.64
C ASN A 2 11.05 1.76 20.98
N HIS A 3 10.01 2.47 20.52
CA HIS A 3 8.68 1.90 20.43
C HIS A 3 8.66 0.95 19.22
N VAL A 4 9.04 -0.30 19.45
CA VAL A 4 8.51 -1.41 18.66
C VAL A 4 6.99 -1.32 18.82
N ASP A 5 6.21 -1.35 17.73
CA ASP A 5 4.76 -1.51 17.83
C ASP A 5 4.47 -2.82 18.58
N LEU A 6 4.22 -2.72 19.88
CA LEU A 6 3.94 -3.81 20.81
C LEU A 6 2.54 -4.40 20.62
N LEU A 7 1.75 -3.89 19.66
CA LEU A 7 0.43 -4.41 19.41
C LEU A 7 0.53 -5.81 18.79
N PRO A 8 -0.28 -6.78 19.23
CA PRO A 8 -0.32 -8.08 18.57
C PRO A 8 -0.65 -7.94 17.09
N VAL A 9 -0.16 -8.87 16.28
CA VAL A 9 -0.57 -9.00 14.88
C VAL A 9 -2.06 -9.35 14.88
N PRO A 10 -2.92 -8.61 14.15
CA PRO A 10 -4.34 -8.93 14.09
C PRO A 10 -4.57 -10.31 13.46
N PRO A 11 -5.63 -11.03 13.85
CA PRO A 11 -6.00 -12.30 13.22
C PRO A 11 -6.21 -12.16 11.70
N MET A 12 -5.87 -13.20 10.93
CA MET A 12 -5.91 -13.16 9.46
C MET A 12 -7.30 -12.91 8.87
N ASP A 13 -8.37 -13.34 9.53
CA ASP A 13 -9.76 -13.12 9.10
C ASP A 13 -10.14 -11.62 9.08
N THR A 14 -9.55 -10.84 9.99
CA THR A 14 -9.72 -9.37 10.03
C THR A 14 -9.09 -8.64 8.84
N ALA A 15 -8.31 -9.32 7.99
CA ALA A 15 -7.77 -8.76 6.75
C ALA A 15 -8.86 -8.29 5.77
N THR A 16 -10.05 -8.90 5.87
CA THR A 16 -11.19 -8.64 4.97
C THR A 16 -12.21 -7.68 5.54
N ASP A 17 -11.98 -7.14 6.74
CA ASP A 17 -12.84 -6.12 7.32
C ASP A 17 -12.79 -4.81 6.53
N PRO A 18 -13.86 -3.99 6.59
CA PRO A 18 -13.88 -2.66 6.00
C PRO A 18 -12.75 -1.74 6.48
N VAL A 19 -12.31 -0.86 5.58
CA VAL A 19 -11.30 0.18 5.78
C VAL A 19 -11.97 1.55 5.79
N HIS A 20 -12.00 2.21 6.94
CA HIS A 20 -12.56 3.57 7.08
C HIS A 20 -11.48 4.63 7.33
N SER A 21 -10.25 4.19 7.60
CA SER A 21 -9.13 5.05 7.93
C SER A 21 -7.80 4.41 7.51
N ALA A 22 -6.74 5.24 7.46
CA ALA A 22 -5.38 4.73 7.28
C ALA A 22 -4.95 3.77 8.40
N SER A 23 -5.51 3.93 9.61
CA SER A 23 -5.27 3.02 10.73
C SER A 23 -5.89 1.64 10.48
N ASP A 24 -7.13 1.60 9.98
CA ASP A 24 -7.77 0.33 9.61
C ASP A 24 -6.97 -0.37 8.51
N LEU A 25 -6.62 0.37 7.45
CA LEU A 25 -5.83 -0.16 6.34
C LEU A 25 -4.52 -0.77 6.84
N ARG A 26 -3.84 -0.08 7.76
CA ARG A 26 -2.63 -0.59 8.42
C ARG A 26 -2.89 -1.92 9.15
N GLN A 27 -3.99 -2.05 9.88
CA GLN A 27 -4.33 -3.32 10.54
C GLN A 27 -4.63 -4.43 9.54
N ARG A 28 -5.30 -4.14 8.41
CA ARG A 28 -5.55 -5.14 7.35
C ARG A 28 -4.24 -5.64 6.74
N TRP A 29 -3.30 -4.74 6.46
CA TRP A 29 -1.97 -5.12 5.99
C TRP A 29 -1.20 -5.96 7.01
N ARG A 30 -1.28 -5.64 8.31
CA ARG A 30 -0.66 -6.44 9.37
C ARG A 30 -1.28 -7.84 9.47
N ALA A 31 -2.61 -7.94 9.33
CA ALA A 31 -3.31 -9.22 9.30
C ALA A 31 -2.88 -10.09 8.11
N LEU A 32 -2.69 -9.47 6.93
CA LEU A 32 -2.32 -10.16 5.69
C LEU A 32 -0.87 -10.65 5.66
N MET A 33 0.06 -9.86 6.19
CA MET A 33 1.50 -10.14 6.05
C MET A 33 2.13 -10.72 7.32
N GLY A 34 1.39 -10.79 8.43
CA GLY A 34 1.95 -11.19 9.70
C GLY A 34 2.89 -10.13 10.29
N PRO A 35 3.89 -10.52 11.12
CA PRO A 35 4.96 -9.63 11.53
C PRO A 35 5.68 -9.09 10.28
N LEU A 36 5.72 -7.77 10.12
CA LEU A 36 6.36 -7.08 8.99
C LEU A 36 7.89 -7.22 9.08
N GLY A 37 8.42 -8.40 8.75
CA GLY A 37 9.84 -8.70 8.67
C GLY A 37 10.29 -8.67 7.21
N PHE A 38 10.78 -7.52 6.76
CA PHE A 38 11.28 -7.37 5.39
C PHE A 38 12.78 -7.12 5.41
N ASP A 39 13.52 -7.96 4.69
CA ASP A 39 14.95 -7.78 4.42
C ASP A 39 15.22 -6.66 3.40
N GLN A 40 14.22 -6.33 2.58
CA GLN A 40 14.29 -5.37 1.49
C GLN A 40 13.11 -4.38 1.50
N ARG A 41 13.29 -3.23 0.83
CA ARG A 41 12.21 -2.25 0.65
C ARG A 41 11.25 -2.68 -0.46
N LEU A 42 9.96 -2.78 -0.14
CA LEU A 42 8.92 -3.21 -1.07
C LEU A 42 7.79 -2.19 -1.13
N LEU A 43 7.25 -2.00 -2.33
CA LEU A 43 5.98 -1.31 -2.54
C LEU A 43 4.92 -2.38 -2.80
N TRP A 44 3.95 -2.45 -1.90
CA TRP A 44 2.76 -3.27 -2.02
C TRP A 44 1.62 -2.42 -2.55
N PHE A 45 0.73 -3.04 -3.30
CA PHE A 45 -0.56 -2.47 -3.63
C PHE A 45 -1.67 -3.52 -3.61
N GLY A 46 -2.88 -3.05 -3.35
CA GLY A 46 -4.10 -3.83 -3.42
C GLY A 46 -5.27 -2.94 -3.82
N PHE A 47 -6.38 -3.56 -4.17
CA PHE A 47 -7.60 -2.85 -4.55
C PHE A 47 -8.60 -2.85 -3.40
N VAL A 48 -9.28 -1.74 -3.18
CA VAL A 48 -10.33 -1.59 -2.17
C VAL A 48 -11.67 -1.54 -2.89
N GLY A 49 -12.55 -2.49 -2.57
CA GLY A 49 -13.90 -2.56 -3.11
C GLY A 49 -14.80 -1.42 -2.64
N THR A 50 -15.96 -1.30 -3.26
CA THR A 50 -17.00 -0.33 -2.88
C THR A 50 -17.58 -0.61 -1.48
N ASP A 51 -17.44 -1.84 -0.99
CA ASP A 51 -17.73 -2.27 0.38
C ASP A 51 -16.62 -1.89 1.38
N ARG A 52 -15.60 -1.16 0.92
CA ARG A 52 -14.41 -0.74 1.65
C ARG A 52 -13.52 -1.90 2.09
N ARG A 53 -13.62 -3.07 1.47
CA ARG A 53 -12.79 -4.24 1.81
C ARG A 53 -11.67 -4.44 0.79
N LEU A 54 -10.55 -5.01 1.22
CA LEU A 54 -9.49 -5.40 0.28
C LEU A 54 -10.00 -6.52 -0.62
N ILE A 55 -9.96 -6.29 -1.93
CA ILE A 55 -10.09 -7.32 -2.94
C ILE A 55 -8.82 -8.16 -2.85
N LYS A 56 -8.94 -9.50 -2.81
CA LYS A 56 -7.83 -10.45 -2.55
C LYS A 56 -6.80 -10.53 -3.69
N ALA A 57 -6.28 -9.40 -4.15
CA ALA A 57 -5.17 -9.28 -5.09
C ALA A 57 -4.14 -8.35 -4.47
N LEU A 58 -3.09 -8.94 -3.90
CA LEU A 58 -1.92 -8.23 -3.40
C LEU A 58 -0.77 -8.44 -4.37
N SER A 59 -0.13 -7.35 -4.78
CA SER A 59 1.06 -7.41 -5.61
C SER A 59 2.15 -6.53 -5.01
N GLN A 60 3.40 -6.92 -5.25
CA GLN A 60 4.57 -6.23 -4.72
C GLN A 60 5.57 -5.93 -5.84
N ILE A 61 6.28 -4.83 -5.70
CA ILE A 61 7.45 -4.52 -6.51
C ILE A 61 8.64 -4.11 -5.63
N ALA A 62 9.84 -4.52 -6.03
CA ALA A 62 11.07 -4.09 -5.37
C ALA A 62 11.27 -2.58 -5.52
N MET A 63 11.58 -1.90 -4.43
CA MET A 63 11.79 -0.45 -4.44
C MET A 63 13.25 -0.10 -4.69
N ASN A 64 13.47 0.81 -5.64
CA ASN A 64 14.73 1.55 -5.72
C ASN A 64 14.84 2.53 -4.53
N PRO A 65 16.06 3.01 -4.18
CA PRO A 65 16.23 4.01 -3.12
C PRO A 65 15.40 5.29 -3.31
N ARG A 66 15.10 5.65 -4.56
CA ARG A 66 14.24 6.78 -4.94
C ARG A 66 13.23 6.38 -6.01
N PRO A 67 12.04 7.01 -6.02
CA PRO A 67 11.06 6.78 -7.07
C PRO A 67 11.62 7.22 -8.42
N LYS A 68 11.50 6.35 -9.42
CA LYS A 68 11.86 6.66 -10.81
C LYS A 68 10.58 6.97 -11.58
N GLY A 69 10.50 8.15 -12.20
CA GLY A 69 9.30 8.62 -12.89
C GLY A 69 8.76 7.63 -13.93
N ARG A 70 9.64 6.97 -14.70
CA ARG A 70 9.24 5.93 -15.68
C ARG A 70 8.58 4.72 -15.02
N ILE A 71 9.07 4.27 -13.86
CA ILE A 71 8.50 3.12 -13.14
C ILE A 71 7.12 3.50 -12.60
N LEU A 72 6.99 4.67 -11.98
CA LEU A 72 5.70 5.16 -11.48
C LEU A 72 4.68 5.34 -12.60
N LYS A 73 5.10 5.90 -13.74
CA LYS A 73 4.25 6.05 -14.93
C LYS A 73 3.71 4.70 -15.38
N ASN A 74 4.59 3.70 -15.52
CA ASN A 74 4.19 2.36 -15.94
C ASN A 74 3.25 1.69 -14.93
N LEU A 75 3.53 1.83 -13.63
CA LEU A 75 2.68 1.31 -12.56
C LEU A 75 1.28 1.95 -12.60
N MET A 76 1.19 3.28 -12.63
CA MET A 76 -0.10 3.96 -12.63
C MET A 76 -0.90 3.70 -13.91
N SER A 77 -0.22 3.61 -15.06
CA SER A 77 -0.87 3.22 -16.31
C SER A 77 -1.46 1.81 -16.22
N ALA A 78 -0.71 0.85 -15.68
CA ALA A 78 -1.19 -0.52 -15.51
C ALA A 78 -2.38 -0.59 -14.53
N LEU A 79 -2.28 0.11 -13.38
CA LEU A 79 -3.37 0.19 -12.40
C LEU A 79 -4.63 0.83 -13.00
N ARG A 80 -4.48 1.89 -13.79
CA ARG A 80 -5.63 2.55 -14.44
C ARG A 80 -6.34 1.60 -15.39
N THR A 81 -5.58 0.85 -16.21
CA THR A 81 -6.15 -0.16 -17.11
C THR A 81 -6.83 -1.28 -16.33
N THR A 82 -6.22 -1.78 -15.26
CA THR A 82 -6.84 -2.83 -14.42
C THR A 82 -8.12 -2.35 -13.75
N LEU A 83 -8.20 -1.07 -13.38
CA LEU A 83 -9.42 -0.48 -12.82
C LEU A 83 -10.58 -0.42 -13.82
N ASP A 84 -10.31 -0.43 -15.14
CA ASP A 84 -11.37 -0.46 -16.15
C ASP A 84 -12.10 -1.82 -16.18
N ASP A 85 -11.47 -2.88 -15.66
CA ASP A 85 -12.08 -4.22 -15.52
C ASP A 85 -12.88 -4.38 -14.22
N PHE A 86 -12.78 -3.42 -13.29
CA PHE A 86 -13.51 -3.43 -12.03
C PHE A 86 -14.82 -2.63 -12.10
N GLN A 87 -15.73 -2.90 -11.17
CA GLN A 87 -16.90 -2.05 -10.98
C GLN A 87 -16.50 -0.61 -10.58
N PRO A 88 -17.25 0.42 -10.99
CA PRO A 88 -16.98 1.80 -10.58
C PRO A 88 -16.91 1.95 -9.06
N GLY A 89 -15.96 2.75 -8.59
CA GLY A 89 -15.76 3.05 -7.16
C GLY A 89 -14.72 2.17 -6.44
N VAL A 90 -14.06 1.25 -7.15
CA VAL A 90 -12.86 0.56 -6.64
C VAL A 90 -11.68 1.54 -6.58
N THR A 91 -10.92 1.52 -5.47
CA THR A 91 -9.72 2.33 -5.27
C THR A 91 -8.47 1.50 -5.06
N VAL A 92 -7.30 2.14 -5.03
CA VAL A 92 -5.99 1.47 -4.87
C VAL A 92 -5.33 1.90 -3.57
N ALA A 93 -5.03 0.93 -2.72
CA ALA A 93 -4.24 1.14 -1.51
C ALA A 93 -2.77 0.78 -1.76
N PHE A 94 -1.86 1.65 -1.34
CA PHE A 94 -0.42 1.39 -1.35
C PHE A 94 0.13 1.16 0.06
N LEU A 95 1.17 0.34 0.17
CA LEU A 95 1.95 0.20 1.39
C LEU A 95 3.45 0.15 1.08
N LEU A 96 4.22 0.97 1.79
CA LEU A 96 5.69 0.94 1.76
C LEU A 96 6.19 0.10 2.94
N THR A 97 7.05 -0.88 2.65
CA THR A 97 7.68 -1.70 3.69
C THR A 97 9.20 -1.74 3.52
N GLY A 98 9.93 -2.12 4.57
CA GLY A 98 11.39 -2.31 4.52
C GLY A 98 12.05 -2.49 5.89
N PRO A 99 13.37 -2.77 5.93
CA PRO A 99 14.13 -3.10 7.14
C PRO A 99 14.36 -1.93 8.12
N GLY A 100 13.54 -0.89 8.07
CA GLY A 100 13.68 0.31 8.91
C GLY A 100 13.42 0.02 10.38
N ARG A 101 14.28 0.53 11.27
CA ARG A 101 14.15 0.42 12.74
C ARG A 101 13.59 1.68 13.40
N GLY A 102 12.94 2.56 12.65
CA GLY A 102 12.62 3.92 13.10
C GLY A 102 11.35 4.51 12.47
N PRO A 103 11.04 5.78 12.80
CA PRO A 103 9.85 6.47 12.30
C PRO A 103 9.90 6.67 10.78
N ILE A 104 8.77 7.12 10.20
CA ILE A 104 8.64 7.46 8.78
C ILE A 104 9.78 8.40 8.36
N SER A 105 10.64 7.92 7.45
CA SER A 105 11.80 8.65 6.96
C SER A 105 11.43 9.67 5.89
N GLN A 106 12.35 10.59 5.59
CA GLN A 106 12.19 11.51 4.46
C GLN A 106 12.04 10.77 3.12
N ALA A 107 12.73 9.64 2.95
CA ALA A 107 12.62 8.82 1.74
C ALA A 107 11.20 8.24 1.60
N ASP A 108 10.59 7.79 2.70
CA ASP A 108 9.22 7.28 2.69
C ASP A 108 8.22 8.38 2.31
N ARG A 109 8.43 9.60 2.82
CA ARG A 109 7.61 10.78 2.43
C ARG A 109 7.75 11.13 0.96
N ILE A 110 8.95 11.08 0.40
CA ILE A 110 9.21 11.32 -1.02
C ILE A 110 8.48 10.27 -1.87
N TRP A 111 8.53 9.00 -1.47
CA TRP A 111 7.80 7.93 -2.14
C TRP A 111 6.29 8.12 -2.07
N ALA A 112 5.74 8.36 -0.87
CA ALA A 112 4.32 8.60 -0.67
C ALA A 112 3.81 9.78 -1.52
N LYS A 113 4.54 10.91 -1.52
CA LYS A 113 4.20 12.06 -2.36
C LYS A 113 4.27 11.73 -3.84
N SER A 114 5.32 11.04 -4.30
CA SER A 114 5.48 10.71 -5.72
C SER A 114 4.40 9.76 -6.22
N LEU A 115 3.95 8.84 -5.36
CA LEU A 115 2.82 7.94 -5.65
C LEU A 115 1.51 8.72 -5.73
N ALA A 116 1.21 9.57 -4.76
CA ALA A 116 0.00 10.40 -4.74
C ALA A 116 -0.07 11.34 -5.96
N ASP A 117 1.01 12.09 -6.22
CA ASP A 117 1.08 13.04 -7.35
C ASP A 117 0.92 12.30 -8.71
N MET A 118 1.43 11.06 -8.84
CA MET A 118 1.29 10.30 -10.08
C MET A 118 -0.08 9.64 -10.21
N ALA A 119 -0.66 9.16 -9.11
CA ALA A 119 -2.00 8.59 -9.09
C ALA A 119 -3.03 9.64 -9.55
N GLU A 120 -2.92 10.87 -9.05
CA GLU A 120 -3.75 12.00 -9.48
C GLU A 120 -3.63 12.24 -10.99
N ARG A 121 -2.40 12.31 -11.53
CA ARG A 121 -2.15 12.53 -12.98
C ARG A 121 -2.73 11.45 -13.88
N PHE A 122 -2.82 10.22 -13.38
CA PHE A 122 -3.32 9.06 -14.13
C PHE A 122 -4.79 8.75 -13.80
N ALA A 123 -5.44 9.57 -12.97
CA ALA A 123 -6.78 9.32 -12.45
C ALA A 123 -6.94 7.92 -11.80
N VAL A 124 -5.91 7.51 -11.04
CA VAL A 124 -5.98 6.32 -10.18
C VAL A 124 -6.50 6.76 -8.82
N PRO A 125 -7.73 6.37 -8.42
CA PRO A 125 -8.26 6.68 -7.11
C PRO A 125 -7.51 5.90 -6.03
N LEU A 126 -7.15 6.58 -4.93
CA LEU A 126 -6.52 5.98 -3.76
C LEU A 126 -7.54 5.84 -2.63
#